data_AF-A0A7X7I8L1-F1
#
_entry.id   AF-A0A7X7I8L1-F1
#
_cell.length_a   1.000
_cell.length_b   1.000
_cell.length_c   1.000
_cell.angle_alpha   90.00
_cell.angle_beta   90.00
_cell.angle_gamma   90.00
#
_symmetry.space_group_name_H-M   'P 1'
#
loop_
_entity.id
_entity.type
_entity.pdbx_description
1 polymer ?
#
loop_
_entity_poly.entity_id
_entity_poly.type
_entity_poly.pdbx_seq_one_letter_code
_entity_poly.pdbx_strand_id
1 'polypeptide(L)'
;MKITFYRKFATVVAVLVSLAESSVIISEIHYNPLPQDTVDGDEFEFIELKNTGSQTAHLDGYAFTNGISYAFKAGDTIGRGGFMVLAFNKLQFQKRYGFEPYGVFTGHLSNSGEKVTLKDTVHQLTIVSVNYKTDPPWPKAADGAGFSLTAVNTNGTGDPDEPSYWRASSKISGSPGAEDSITPMEISPVVINEILSNPSGDLSNAIELFNPGTKDIDISYWYLSNSRSIPAKFRIPAGTVIKASGYIVFYQKELSSSEDSTKRFIFNAHGDGAYIFSADSDGTLSGYCHGFEYGEIDKGISFGRLVNSDDKEHLVAMESITLGVKNSAPRCAPIVITEINYNAADGADYIVVTNVTDSTVKLYDPLYPGNTWKISGIGFNFPQSVSLKASERAYIVSDTVSAAKFRQNHNIESTIKVFSFTGTLSSSGETIVLRKPCEPYATGESDLLSVPYMDMDAVKFNDKAPWPKCGADSSLIKKDPLAYGNDPKSWKSGPGSAGPSSSVIYTGKTAGSAMISNLRFNKHTGVLAFNLLHDTKVRVCIVTMQGKVVFNSGSKLKAGENFIATGLNTQAKGVQILKITTPQGQHTFKTASIQ
;
A
#
# COMPACT_ATOMS: atom_id res chain seq x y z
N MET A 1 53.70 17.68 -9.76
CA MET A 1 52.35 17.91 -9.15
C MET A 1 51.16 17.69 -10.10
N LYS A 2 51.30 17.78 -11.44
CA LYS A 2 50.18 17.54 -12.38
C LYS A 2 49.93 16.07 -12.80
N ILE A 3 50.88 15.16 -12.60
CA ILE A 3 50.78 13.76 -13.06
C ILE A 3 50.04 12.86 -12.03
N THR A 4 50.08 13.19 -10.74
CA THR A 4 49.41 12.41 -9.67
C THR A 4 47.89 12.64 -9.63
N PHE A 5 47.41 13.79 -10.12
CA PHE A 5 45.99 14.15 -10.13
C PHE A 5 45.21 13.41 -11.23
N TYR A 6 45.83 13.22 -12.41
CA TYR A 6 45.24 12.47 -13.51
C TYR A 6 45.12 10.97 -13.22
N ARG A 7 46.08 10.37 -12.48
CA ARG A 7 45.98 8.96 -12.08
C ARG A 7 44.83 8.70 -11.10
N LYS A 8 44.62 9.57 -10.10
CA LYS A 8 43.50 9.41 -9.15
C LYS A 8 42.14 9.63 -9.81
N PHE A 9 42.01 10.60 -10.73
CA PHE A 9 40.76 10.80 -11.47
C PHE A 9 40.48 9.69 -12.48
N ALA A 10 41.50 9.19 -13.19
CA ALA A 10 41.35 8.06 -14.09
C ALA A 10 41.00 6.76 -13.36
N THR A 11 41.54 6.51 -12.16
CA THR A 11 41.17 5.35 -11.33
C THR A 11 39.75 5.47 -10.77
N VAL A 12 39.32 6.66 -10.32
CA VAL A 12 37.94 6.87 -9.82
C VAL A 12 36.90 6.81 -10.95
N VAL A 13 37.23 7.33 -12.14
CA VAL A 13 36.36 7.20 -13.33
C VAL A 13 36.38 5.77 -13.89
N ALA A 14 37.52 5.06 -13.88
CA ALA A 14 37.56 3.65 -14.29
C ALA A 14 36.77 2.73 -13.33
N VAL A 15 36.78 3.02 -12.01
CA VAL A 15 35.94 2.30 -11.02
C VAL A 15 34.46 2.64 -11.19
N LEU A 16 34.11 3.89 -11.54
CA LEU A 16 32.72 4.27 -11.85
C LEU A 16 32.22 3.79 -13.21
N VAL A 17 33.12 3.58 -14.19
CA VAL A 17 32.79 3.06 -15.53
C VAL A 17 32.77 1.53 -15.56
N SER A 18 33.53 0.82 -14.71
CA SER A 18 33.48 -0.66 -14.66
C SER A 18 32.24 -1.20 -13.95
N LEU A 19 31.57 -0.41 -13.11
CA LEU A 19 30.33 -0.79 -12.41
C LEU A 19 29.09 -0.81 -13.33
N ALA A 20 29.23 -0.46 -14.60
CA ALA A 20 28.14 -0.42 -15.58
C ALA A 20 28.10 -1.65 -16.53
N GLU A 21 29.05 -2.60 -16.49
CA GLU A 21 29.12 -3.68 -17.49
C GLU A 21 28.87 -5.11 -16.95
N SER A 22 29.01 -5.35 -15.64
CA SER A 22 28.56 -6.55 -14.93
C SER A 22 27.72 -6.17 -13.70
N SER A 23 26.50 -6.70 -13.61
CA SER A 23 25.61 -6.51 -12.44
C SER A 23 25.20 -7.89 -11.95
N VAL A 24 25.64 -8.24 -10.74
CA VAL A 24 25.28 -9.51 -10.09
C VAL A 24 24.14 -9.23 -9.14
N ILE A 25 23.05 -9.96 -9.31
CA ILE A 25 21.88 -9.92 -8.43
C ILE A 25 21.68 -11.26 -7.75
N ILE A 26 20.93 -11.27 -6.65
CA ILE A 26 20.26 -12.49 -6.17
C ILE A 26 18.99 -12.64 -7.01
N SER A 27 18.90 -13.71 -7.79
CA SER A 27 17.75 -14.00 -8.66
C SER A 27 16.72 -14.89 -7.98
N GLU A 28 17.15 -15.78 -7.08
CA GLU A 28 16.27 -16.74 -6.43
C GLU A 28 16.74 -17.08 -5.01
N ILE A 29 15.79 -17.22 -4.07
CA ILE A 29 16.02 -17.64 -2.68
C ILE A 29 14.97 -18.69 -2.32
N HIS A 30 15.39 -19.92 -2.09
CA HIS A 30 14.50 -21.00 -1.64
C HIS A 30 14.73 -21.25 -0.14
N TYR A 31 14.17 -20.37 0.69
CA TYR A 31 14.43 -20.38 2.14
C TYR A 31 13.60 -21.40 2.90
N ASN A 32 12.39 -21.74 2.43
CA ASN A 32 11.50 -22.72 3.09
C ASN A 32 10.99 -23.79 2.08
N PRO A 33 11.86 -24.72 1.64
CA PRO A 33 11.51 -25.78 0.70
C PRO A 33 10.58 -26.83 1.29
N LEU A 34 9.81 -27.52 0.44
CA LEU A 34 9.10 -28.72 0.89
C LEU A 34 10.08 -29.87 1.18
N PRO A 35 9.79 -30.71 2.20
CA PRO A 35 10.50 -31.96 2.40
C PRO A 35 10.29 -32.90 1.22
N GLN A 36 11.20 -33.86 1.03
CA GLN A 36 11.06 -34.93 0.05
C GLN A 36 11.40 -36.26 0.71
N ASP A 37 10.45 -37.20 0.64
CA ASP A 37 10.50 -38.47 1.36
C ASP A 37 10.73 -38.24 2.87
N THR A 38 11.82 -38.77 3.42
CA THR A 38 12.23 -38.58 4.81
C THR A 38 13.26 -37.45 4.99
N VAL A 39 13.57 -36.70 3.93
CA VAL A 39 14.55 -35.61 3.96
C VAL A 39 13.83 -34.30 4.27
N ASP A 40 14.30 -33.61 5.30
CA ASP A 40 13.78 -32.31 5.73
C ASP A 40 13.88 -31.26 4.61
N GLY A 41 12.97 -30.27 4.61
CA GLY A 41 12.94 -29.19 3.63
C GLY A 41 14.21 -28.34 3.65
N ASP A 42 14.78 -28.09 4.83
CA ASP A 42 15.97 -27.25 5.02
C ASP A 42 17.20 -27.82 4.29
N GLU A 43 17.22 -29.12 4.02
CA GLU A 43 18.28 -29.78 3.24
C GLU A 43 18.30 -29.36 1.74
N PHE A 44 17.25 -28.68 1.28
CA PHE A 44 17.09 -28.27 -0.12
C PHE A 44 17.17 -26.75 -0.31
N GLU A 45 17.55 -26.00 0.73
CA GLU A 45 17.75 -24.57 0.65
C GLU A 45 18.82 -24.19 -0.39
N PHE A 46 18.55 -23.13 -1.14
CA PHE A 46 19.53 -22.55 -2.07
C PHE A 46 19.38 -21.04 -2.24
N ILE A 47 20.48 -20.41 -2.65
CA ILE A 47 20.53 -19.03 -3.17
C ILE A 47 21.10 -19.09 -4.59
N GLU A 48 20.46 -18.38 -5.51
CA GLU A 48 20.95 -18.22 -6.88
C GLU A 48 21.40 -16.79 -7.15
N LEU A 49 22.58 -16.68 -7.77
CA LEU A 49 23.10 -15.45 -8.34
C LEU A 49 22.91 -15.44 -9.85
N LYS A 50 22.57 -14.27 -10.40
CA LYS A 50 22.52 -14.03 -11.84
C LYS A 50 23.41 -12.86 -12.22
N ASN A 51 24.17 -13.02 -13.30
CA ASN A 51 24.85 -11.91 -13.95
C ASN A 51 23.94 -11.30 -15.03
N THR A 52 23.39 -10.13 -14.76
CA THR A 52 22.52 -9.39 -15.68
C THR A 52 23.29 -8.48 -16.65
N GLY A 53 24.60 -8.38 -16.46
CA GLY A 53 25.47 -7.56 -17.29
C GLY A 53 25.75 -8.16 -18.67
N SER A 54 26.44 -7.37 -19.49
CA SER A 54 26.81 -7.75 -20.87
C SER A 54 28.18 -8.43 -20.98
N GLN A 55 28.91 -8.52 -19.87
CA GLN A 55 30.23 -9.15 -19.75
C GLN A 55 30.23 -10.24 -18.69
N THR A 56 31.27 -11.08 -18.66
CA THR A 56 31.50 -12.02 -17.56
C THR A 56 31.71 -11.26 -16.24
N ALA A 57 31.00 -11.65 -15.19
CA ALA A 57 31.18 -11.12 -13.85
C ALA A 57 32.27 -11.91 -13.12
N HIS A 58 33.25 -11.21 -12.58
CA HIS A 58 34.29 -11.77 -11.73
C HIS A 58 33.91 -11.60 -10.26
N LEU A 59 34.01 -12.68 -9.48
CA LEU A 59 33.58 -12.71 -8.08
C LEU A 59 34.76 -12.71 -7.09
N ASP A 60 35.96 -12.37 -7.56
CA ASP A 60 37.15 -12.29 -6.73
C ASP A 60 36.93 -11.38 -5.51
N GLY A 61 37.06 -11.94 -4.31
CA GLY A 61 36.86 -11.20 -3.06
C GLY A 61 35.40 -10.97 -2.66
N TYR A 62 34.44 -11.54 -3.39
CA TYR A 62 33.03 -11.47 -3.00
C TYR A 62 32.76 -12.48 -1.87
N ALA A 63 31.87 -12.12 -0.96
CA ALA A 63 31.38 -13.02 0.07
C ALA A 63 29.97 -12.62 0.52
N PHE A 64 29.20 -13.61 0.98
CA PHE A 64 28.00 -13.36 1.76
C PHE A 64 28.38 -12.96 3.18
N THR A 65 27.92 -11.79 3.64
CA THR A 65 28.23 -11.25 4.97
C THR A 65 27.03 -11.25 5.93
N ASN A 66 25.83 -11.55 5.42
CA ASN A 66 24.61 -11.75 6.20
C ASN A 66 23.77 -12.86 5.55
N GLY A 67 22.98 -13.57 6.35
CA GLY A 67 22.20 -14.74 5.94
C GLY A 67 23.04 -16.01 6.01
N ILE A 68 23.57 -16.41 4.87
CA ILE A 68 24.46 -17.57 4.74
C ILE A 68 25.94 -17.20 4.87
N SER A 69 26.78 -18.20 5.10
CA SER A 69 28.24 -18.07 5.06
C SER A 69 28.81 -18.72 3.80
N TYR A 70 29.31 -17.90 2.87
CA TYR A 70 30.00 -18.36 1.66
C TYR A 70 30.96 -17.29 1.14
N ALA A 71 32.17 -17.68 0.75
CA ALA A 71 33.18 -16.81 0.16
C ALA A 71 33.63 -17.37 -1.20
N PHE A 72 33.62 -16.52 -2.21
CA PHE A 72 34.05 -16.87 -3.57
C PHE A 72 35.57 -16.96 -3.64
N LYS A 73 36.06 -17.91 -4.44
CA LYS A 73 37.49 -18.14 -4.66
C LYS A 73 37.99 -17.26 -5.81
N ALA A 74 39.30 -17.03 -5.81
CA ALA A 74 39.93 -16.32 -6.91
C ALA A 74 39.71 -17.07 -8.24
N GLY A 75 39.24 -16.36 -9.25
CA GLY A 75 38.87 -16.90 -10.56
C GLY A 75 37.42 -17.38 -10.69
N ASP A 76 36.60 -17.32 -9.63
CA ASP A 76 35.17 -17.59 -9.73
C ASP A 76 34.50 -16.55 -10.64
N THR A 77 33.73 -17.03 -11.62
CA THR A 77 33.07 -16.17 -12.60
C THR A 77 31.65 -16.62 -12.89
N ILE A 78 30.78 -15.66 -13.22
CA ILE A 78 29.47 -15.91 -13.81
C ILE A 78 29.50 -15.37 -15.24
N GLY A 79 29.34 -16.24 -16.23
CA GLY A 79 29.26 -15.82 -17.63
C GLY A 79 28.13 -14.82 -17.87
N ARG A 80 28.17 -14.10 -19.00
CA ARG A 80 27.11 -13.15 -19.39
C ARG A 80 25.73 -13.83 -19.38
N GLY A 81 24.77 -13.27 -18.64
CA GLY A 81 23.43 -13.84 -18.50
C GLY A 81 23.39 -15.17 -17.73
N GLY A 82 24.52 -15.61 -17.17
CA GLY A 82 24.66 -16.89 -16.50
C GLY A 82 24.13 -16.88 -15.07
N PHE A 83 23.96 -18.09 -14.54
CA PHE A 83 23.48 -18.37 -13.20
C PHE A 83 24.54 -19.11 -12.38
N MET A 84 24.50 -18.92 -11.07
CA MET A 84 25.35 -19.63 -10.13
C MET A 84 24.55 -19.96 -8.87
N VAL A 85 24.38 -21.26 -8.60
CA VAL A 85 23.58 -21.75 -7.48
C VAL A 85 24.48 -22.18 -6.33
N LEU A 86 24.21 -21.67 -5.14
CA LEU A 86 24.78 -22.12 -3.88
C LEU A 86 23.70 -22.86 -3.09
N ALA A 87 23.98 -24.07 -2.62
CA ALA A 87 23.01 -24.88 -1.89
C ALA A 87 23.52 -25.28 -0.50
N PHE A 88 22.62 -25.56 0.44
CA PHE A 88 23.00 -26.04 1.77
C PHE A 88 23.56 -27.47 1.74
N ASN A 89 22.86 -28.41 1.09
CA ASN A 89 23.30 -29.80 0.96
C ASN A 89 23.47 -30.21 -0.50
N LYS A 90 24.73 -30.35 -0.94
CA LYS A 90 25.07 -30.78 -2.31
C LYS A 90 24.39 -32.08 -2.73
N LEU A 91 24.40 -33.10 -1.86
CA LEU A 91 23.90 -34.43 -2.22
C LEU A 91 22.37 -34.41 -2.40
N GLN A 92 21.65 -33.74 -1.51
CA GLN A 92 20.19 -33.67 -1.59
C GLN A 92 19.74 -32.75 -2.72
N PHE A 93 20.42 -31.61 -2.91
CA PHE A 93 20.22 -30.75 -4.06
C PHE A 93 20.37 -31.52 -5.38
N GLN A 94 21.48 -32.25 -5.55
CA GLN A 94 21.74 -33.01 -6.78
C GLN A 94 20.68 -34.09 -7.04
N LYS A 95 20.18 -34.75 -5.99
CA LYS A 95 19.09 -35.73 -6.12
C LYS A 95 17.78 -35.09 -6.57
N ARG A 96 17.45 -33.90 -6.06
CA ARG A 96 16.21 -33.20 -6.40
C ARG A 96 16.25 -32.58 -7.79
N TYR A 97 17.35 -31.91 -8.15
CA TYR A 97 17.43 -31.09 -9.36
C TYR A 97 18.19 -31.75 -10.52
N GLY A 98 18.90 -32.86 -10.28
CA GLY A 98 19.61 -33.62 -11.32
C GLY A 98 20.95 -33.01 -11.76
N PHE A 99 21.42 -31.94 -11.13
CA PHE A 99 22.74 -31.33 -11.37
C PHE A 99 23.39 -30.87 -10.06
N GLU A 100 24.72 -30.68 -10.06
CA GLU A 100 25.44 -30.21 -8.87
C GLU A 100 25.35 -28.69 -8.71
N PRO A 101 25.16 -28.17 -7.48
CA PRO A 101 25.29 -26.74 -7.22
C PRO A 101 26.74 -26.30 -7.40
N TYR A 102 26.97 -25.01 -7.69
CA TYR A 102 28.31 -24.45 -7.83
C TYR A 102 29.10 -24.54 -6.52
N GLY A 103 28.43 -24.18 -5.42
CA GLY A 103 29.02 -24.13 -4.10
C GLY A 103 28.08 -24.62 -3.02
N VAL A 104 28.69 -24.97 -1.89
CA VAL A 104 27.96 -25.33 -0.67
C VAL A 104 28.17 -24.21 0.35
N PHE A 105 27.08 -23.59 0.79
CA PHE A 105 27.15 -22.61 1.88
C PHE A 105 26.94 -23.28 3.23
N THR A 106 27.31 -22.59 4.30
CA THR A 106 26.99 -23.00 5.68
C THR A 106 26.07 -21.98 6.35
N GLY A 107 25.44 -22.39 7.46
CA GLY A 107 24.28 -21.69 8.02
C GLY A 107 22.98 -22.18 7.36
N HIS A 108 21.87 -21.54 7.69
CA HIS A 108 20.55 -21.80 7.09
C HIS A 108 19.91 -20.47 6.73
N LEU A 109 19.01 -20.51 5.76
CA LEU A 109 18.09 -19.43 5.50
C LEU A 109 16.97 -19.43 6.56
N SER A 110 16.59 -18.25 7.03
CA SER A 110 15.52 -18.11 8.03
C SER A 110 14.14 -18.31 7.40
N ASN A 111 13.40 -19.28 7.93
CA ASN A 111 11.96 -19.48 7.66
C ASN A 111 11.06 -18.37 8.22
N SER A 112 11.62 -17.37 8.91
CA SER A 112 10.88 -16.18 9.40
C SER A 112 11.27 -14.88 8.69
N GLY A 113 12.05 -14.96 7.61
CA GLY A 113 12.66 -13.80 6.98
C GLY A 113 14.00 -13.42 7.61
N GLU A 114 14.86 -12.78 6.82
CA GLU A 114 16.14 -12.24 7.28
C GLU A 114 16.80 -11.34 6.21
N LYS A 115 17.94 -10.76 6.60
CA LYS A 115 18.81 -10.00 5.70
C LYS A 115 19.90 -10.88 5.09
N VAL A 116 19.93 -10.95 3.77
CA VAL A 116 21.00 -11.56 2.96
C VAL A 116 21.80 -10.46 2.27
N THR A 117 23.13 -10.51 2.37
CA THR A 117 24.01 -9.49 1.77
C THR A 117 25.20 -10.12 1.07
N LEU A 118 25.34 -9.85 -0.23
CA LEU A 118 26.55 -10.12 -1.00
C LEU A 118 27.42 -8.86 -1.08
N LYS A 119 28.69 -8.99 -0.70
CA LYS A 119 29.62 -7.87 -0.60
C LYS A 119 30.94 -8.19 -1.29
N ASP A 120 31.49 -7.21 -2.00
CA ASP A 120 32.91 -7.16 -2.35
C ASP A 120 33.69 -6.79 -1.08
N THR A 121 34.35 -7.77 -0.48
CA THR A 121 35.07 -7.60 0.78
C THR A 121 36.41 -6.89 0.62
N VAL A 122 36.94 -6.82 -0.61
CA VAL A 122 38.20 -6.12 -0.90
C VAL A 122 37.94 -4.62 -0.96
N HIS A 123 36.89 -4.20 -1.67
CA HIS A 123 36.55 -2.78 -1.85
C HIS A 123 35.51 -2.27 -0.84
N GLN A 124 34.98 -3.14 0.02
CA GLN A 124 33.94 -2.85 1.00
C GLN A 124 32.62 -2.37 0.37
N LEU A 125 32.31 -2.83 -0.85
CA LEU A 125 31.12 -2.45 -1.61
C LEU A 125 30.02 -3.52 -1.47
N THR A 126 28.82 -3.10 -1.06
CA THR A 126 27.64 -3.97 -1.13
C THR A 126 27.23 -4.11 -2.58
N ILE A 127 27.16 -5.36 -3.06
CA ILE A 127 26.77 -5.67 -4.43
C ILE A 127 25.25 -5.80 -4.53
N VAL A 128 24.67 -6.58 -3.62
CA VAL A 128 23.22 -6.72 -3.47
C VAL A 128 22.90 -7.07 -2.03
N SER A 129 21.79 -6.53 -1.52
CA SER A 129 21.25 -6.85 -0.22
C SER A 129 19.74 -6.93 -0.30
N VAL A 130 19.16 -7.87 0.42
CA VAL A 130 17.72 -8.04 0.55
C VAL A 130 17.40 -8.41 1.99
N ASN A 131 16.40 -7.77 2.58
CA ASN A 131 15.78 -8.13 3.84
C ASN A 131 14.42 -8.78 3.56
N TYR A 132 14.43 -10.06 3.19
CA TYR A 132 13.22 -10.76 2.83
C TYR A 132 12.35 -11.06 4.05
N LYS A 133 11.04 -11.09 3.84
CA LYS A 133 10.06 -11.40 4.88
C LYS A 133 9.09 -12.47 4.37
N THR A 134 8.39 -13.09 5.30
CA THR A 134 7.38 -14.11 5.03
C THR A 134 5.96 -13.55 5.06
N ASP A 135 5.75 -12.45 5.80
CA ASP A 135 4.46 -11.80 5.89
C ASP A 135 4.10 -10.98 4.64
N PRO A 136 2.82 -10.89 4.29
CA PRO A 136 2.33 -10.02 3.23
C PRO A 136 2.87 -8.58 3.36
N PRO A 137 3.21 -7.94 2.23
CA PRO A 137 2.91 -8.34 0.86
C PRO A 137 3.99 -9.22 0.19
N TRP A 138 4.90 -9.85 0.96
CA TRP A 138 5.84 -10.82 0.39
C TRP A 138 5.14 -12.07 -0.15
N PRO A 139 5.74 -12.81 -1.11
CA PRO A 139 5.19 -14.05 -1.61
C PRO A 139 5.13 -15.18 -0.56
N LYS A 140 4.01 -15.28 0.17
CA LYS A 140 3.74 -16.36 1.14
C LYS A 140 3.80 -17.77 0.55
N ALA A 141 3.63 -17.94 -0.76
CA ALA A 141 3.81 -19.25 -1.40
C ALA A 141 5.28 -19.71 -1.40
N ALA A 142 6.24 -18.77 -1.28
CA ALA A 142 7.64 -19.09 -1.06
C ALA A 142 7.95 -19.48 0.40
N ASP A 143 6.98 -19.32 1.31
CA ASP A 143 7.07 -19.70 2.72
C ASP A 143 6.46 -21.09 2.93
N GLY A 144 7.18 -22.15 2.56
CA GLY A 144 6.83 -23.52 2.92
C GLY A 144 5.78 -24.19 2.04
N ALA A 145 5.16 -23.48 1.10
CA ALA A 145 4.30 -24.10 0.07
C ALA A 145 5.10 -24.69 -1.11
N GLY A 146 6.43 -24.70 -0.99
CA GLY A 146 7.35 -25.33 -1.94
C GLY A 146 7.82 -24.44 -3.07
N PHE A 147 7.35 -23.20 -3.19
CA PHE A 147 7.92 -22.26 -4.15
C PHE A 147 9.15 -21.56 -3.57
N SER A 148 9.98 -20.96 -4.42
CA SER A 148 11.07 -20.06 -4.00
C SER A 148 10.65 -18.61 -4.19
N LEU A 149 11.34 -17.68 -3.53
CA LEU A 149 11.31 -16.27 -3.89
C LEU A 149 12.16 -16.06 -5.13
N THR A 150 11.57 -15.60 -6.22
CA THR A 150 12.29 -15.29 -7.45
C THR A 150 12.09 -13.83 -7.85
N ALA A 151 13.12 -13.22 -8.43
CA ALA A 151 13.07 -11.85 -8.90
C ALA A 151 12.05 -11.72 -10.05
N VAL A 152 11.13 -10.75 -9.95
CA VAL A 152 10.14 -10.46 -10.99
C VAL A 152 10.83 -10.06 -12.29
N ASN A 153 11.85 -9.21 -12.19
CA ASN A 153 12.64 -8.75 -13.31
C ASN A 153 14.09 -9.21 -13.18
N THR A 154 14.51 -10.14 -14.04
CA THR A 154 15.84 -10.73 -13.99
C THR A 154 16.89 -9.90 -14.72
N ASN A 155 16.59 -8.64 -15.07
CA ASN A 155 17.54 -7.65 -15.59
C ASN A 155 18.23 -6.82 -14.49
N GLY A 156 17.83 -6.97 -13.22
CA GLY A 156 18.40 -6.27 -12.07
C GLY A 156 17.85 -4.86 -11.80
N THR A 157 16.75 -4.45 -12.43
CA THR A 157 16.06 -3.20 -12.10
C THR A 157 15.09 -3.39 -10.93
N GLY A 158 15.12 -2.47 -9.96
CA GLY A 158 14.20 -2.45 -8.81
C GLY A 158 14.94 -2.38 -7.48
N ASP A 159 14.20 -2.41 -6.38
CA ASP A 159 14.75 -2.45 -5.02
C ASP A 159 14.48 -3.84 -4.41
N PRO A 160 15.51 -4.67 -4.17
CA PRO A 160 15.33 -6.01 -3.59
C PRO A 160 14.72 -6.00 -2.18
N ASP A 161 14.75 -4.87 -1.45
CA ASP A 161 14.05 -4.75 -0.15
C ASP A 161 12.53 -4.55 -0.31
N GLU A 162 12.05 -4.28 -1.54
CA GLU A 162 10.63 -4.13 -1.82
C GLU A 162 10.00 -5.48 -2.23
N PRO A 163 8.88 -5.89 -1.60
CA PRO A 163 8.21 -7.14 -1.92
C PRO A 163 7.73 -7.24 -3.37
N SER A 164 7.49 -6.11 -4.06
CA SER A 164 7.15 -6.12 -5.49
C SER A 164 8.30 -6.54 -6.40
N TYR A 165 9.55 -6.55 -5.91
CA TYR A 165 10.68 -7.12 -6.61
C TYR A 165 10.60 -8.65 -6.70
N TRP A 166 9.85 -9.29 -5.80
CA TRP A 166 9.79 -10.74 -5.65
C TRP A 166 8.43 -11.30 -6.04
N ARG A 167 8.45 -12.50 -6.61
CA ARG A 167 7.27 -13.36 -6.78
C ARG A 167 7.60 -14.78 -6.30
N ALA A 168 6.58 -15.62 -6.21
CA ALA A 168 6.81 -17.06 -6.11
C ALA A 168 7.33 -17.59 -7.46
N SER A 169 8.19 -18.59 -7.44
CA SER A 169 8.64 -19.29 -8.66
C SER A 169 7.47 -19.84 -9.48
N SER A 170 7.72 -20.04 -10.77
CA SER A 170 6.72 -20.67 -11.67
C SER A 170 6.46 -22.14 -11.34
N LYS A 171 7.37 -22.79 -10.58
CA LYS A 171 7.30 -24.20 -10.23
C LYS A 171 7.57 -24.42 -8.75
N ILE A 172 6.96 -25.47 -8.20
CA ILE A 172 7.37 -26.05 -6.92
C ILE A 172 8.83 -26.49 -7.05
N SER A 173 9.59 -26.28 -5.99
CA SER A 173 11.04 -26.43 -5.89
C SER A 173 11.85 -25.40 -6.68
N GLY A 174 11.23 -24.35 -7.20
CA GLY A 174 11.96 -23.27 -7.85
C GLY A 174 12.51 -23.62 -9.24
N SER A 175 13.49 -22.85 -9.69
CA SER A 175 14.11 -22.94 -11.02
C SER A 175 15.64 -22.83 -11.01
N PRO A 176 16.35 -23.49 -10.06
CA PRO A 176 17.78 -23.25 -9.92
C PRO A 176 18.57 -23.60 -11.18
N GLY A 177 19.54 -22.76 -11.52
CA GLY A 177 20.45 -22.88 -12.66
C GLY A 177 19.85 -22.41 -13.98
N ALA A 178 18.63 -21.87 -13.99
CA ALA A 178 17.94 -21.42 -15.19
C ALA A 178 17.12 -20.16 -14.91
N GLU A 179 16.69 -19.47 -15.97
CA GLU A 179 15.66 -18.46 -15.80
C GLU A 179 14.41 -19.13 -15.21
N ASP A 180 13.78 -18.50 -14.22
CA ASP A 180 12.37 -18.74 -13.86
C ASP A 180 11.48 -18.27 -15.02
N SER A 181 11.60 -18.98 -16.14
CA SER A 181 10.81 -18.80 -17.32
C SER A 181 9.45 -19.40 -17.00
N ILE A 182 8.55 -18.54 -16.55
CA ILE A 182 7.24 -18.52 -17.15
C ILE A 182 7.48 -18.47 -18.66
N THR A 183 7.47 -19.62 -19.35
CA THR A 183 7.07 -19.63 -20.75
C THR A 183 5.87 -18.71 -20.81
N PRO A 184 5.81 -17.74 -21.72
CA PRO A 184 4.59 -16.97 -21.87
C PRO A 184 3.49 -17.93 -22.37
N MET A 185 2.85 -18.68 -21.47
CA MET A 185 1.47 -18.32 -21.20
C MET A 185 1.56 -16.83 -20.94
N GLU A 186 1.24 -16.03 -21.96
CA GLU A 186 1.09 -14.59 -21.81
C GLU A 186 0.40 -14.40 -20.46
N ILE A 187 1.11 -13.86 -19.45
CA ILE A 187 0.54 -13.69 -18.11
C ILE A 187 -0.64 -12.79 -18.33
N SER A 188 -1.75 -13.45 -18.43
CA SER A 188 -3.05 -12.94 -18.75
C SER A 188 -3.57 -12.73 -17.34
N PRO A 189 -3.34 -11.53 -16.76
CA PRO A 189 -3.23 -11.40 -15.31
C PRO A 189 -4.64 -11.36 -14.76
N VAL A 190 -5.26 -12.53 -14.60
CA VAL A 190 -6.56 -12.61 -13.93
C VAL A 190 -6.32 -12.24 -12.48
N VAL A 191 -6.77 -11.05 -12.11
CA VAL A 191 -6.58 -10.48 -10.79
C VAL A 191 -7.86 -10.64 -9.97
N ILE A 192 -7.71 -10.79 -8.66
CA ILE A 192 -8.81 -10.55 -7.72
C ILE A 192 -9.18 -9.06 -7.82
N ASN A 193 -10.44 -8.78 -8.15
CA ASN A 193 -10.91 -7.43 -8.42
C ASN A 193 -11.82 -6.87 -7.33
N GLU A 194 -12.75 -7.67 -6.82
CA GLU A 194 -13.70 -7.25 -5.79
C GLU A 194 -14.02 -8.41 -4.84
N ILE A 195 -14.17 -8.12 -3.55
CA ILE A 195 -14.49 -9.09 -2.48
C ILE A 195 -15.64 -8.52 -1.65
N LEU A 196 -16.78 -9.22 -1.63
CA LEU A 196 -17.90 -8.94 -0.73
C LEU A 196 -17.91 -10.00 0.38
N SER A 197 -17.19 -9.73 1.47
CA SER A 197 -17.03 -10.66 2.60
C SER A 197 -18.10 -10.51 3.69
N ASN A 198 -18.85 -9.41 3.69
CA ASN A 198 -19.88 -9.13 4.70
C ASN A 198 -21.15 -8.53 4.06
N PRO A 199 -21.95 -9.32 3.33
CA PRO A 199 -23.13 -8.82 2.62
C PRO A 199 -24.21 -8.30 3.59
N SER A 200 -25.12 -7.46 3.08
CA SER A 200 -26.32 -7.01 3.80
C SER A 200 -27.59 -7.34 2.99
N GLY A 201 -28.70 -7.58 3.70
CA GLY A 201 -29.97 -7.91 3.06
C GLY A 201 -29.89 -9.20 2.22
N ASP A 202 -30.33 -9.12 0.96
CA ASP A 202 -30.39 -10.25 0.03
C ASP A 202 -29.07 -10.49 -0.74
N LEU A 203 -28.02 -9.71 -0.44
CA LEU A 203 -26.71 -9.91 -1.05
C LEU A 203 -26.07 -11.23 -0.58
N SER A 204 -25.25 -11.84 -1.43
CA SER A 204 -24.46 -13.02 -1.11
C SER A 204 -22.98 -12.70 -1.16
N ASN A 205 -22.17 -13.38 -0.35
CA ASN A 205 -20.73 -13.22 -0.44
C ASN A 205 -20.22 -13.58 -1.83
N ALA A 206 -19.27 -12.78 -2.31
CA ALA A 206 -18.78 -12.88 -3.67
C ALA A 206 -17.29 -12.55 -3.76
N ILE A 207 -16.62 -13.20 -4.69
CA ILE A 207 -15.29 -12.84 -5.18
C ILE A 207 -15.38 -12.64 -6.68
N GLU A 208 -14.81 -11.54 -7.15
CA GLU A 208 -14.75 -11.21 -8.55
C GLU A 208 -13.32 -11.30 -9.06
N LEU A 209 -13.19 -11.86 -10.27
CA LEU A 209 -11.96 -11.84 -11.04
C LEU A 209 -12.10 -10.87 -12.21
N PHE A 210 -11.00 -10.20 -12.55
CA PHE A 210 -10.91 -9.29 -13.69
C PHE A 210 -9.78 -9.70 -14.61
N ASN A 211 -10.04 -9.66 -15.92
CA ASN A 211 -9.04 -9.76 -16.96
C ASN A 211 -8.65 -8.35 -17.45
N PRO A 212 -7.50 -7.78 -17.03
CA PRO A 212 -7.03 -6.48 -17.50
C PRO A 212 -6.46 -6.52 -18.92
N GLY A 213 -6.30 -7.72 -19.50
CA GLY A 213 -5.74 -7.93 -20.82
C GLY A 213 -6.70 -7.61 -21.97
N THR A 214 -6.14 -7.63 -23.17
CA THR A 214 -6.84 -7.37 -24.43
C THR A 214 -7.29 -8.64 -25.15
N LYS A 215 -7.03 -9.81 -24.58
CA LYS A 215 -7.42 -11.13 -25.10
C LYS A 215 -8.27 -11.86 -24.07
N ASP A 216 -9.14 -12.75 -24.55
CA ASP A 216 -9.89 -13.67 -23.70
C ASP A 216 -8.94 -14.64 -22.99
N ILE A 217 -9.26 -14.99 -21.74
CA ILE A 217 -8.46 -15.90 -20.90
C ILE A 217 -9.33 -17.07 -20.48
N ASP A 218 -8.88 -18.27 -20.81
CA ASP A 218 -9.43 -19.51 -20.26
C ASP A 218 -8.82 -19.75 -18.87
N ILE A 219 -9.66 -19.77 -17.85
CA ILE A 219 -9.31 -20.06 -16.46
C ILE A 219 -9.87 -21.40 -15.98
N SER A 220 -10.23 -22.28 -16.94
CA SER A 220 -10.61 -23.65 -16.63
C SER A 220 -9.58 -24.30 -15.71
N TYR A 221 -10.07 -25.01 -14.70
CA TYR A 221 -9.27 -25.80 -13.77
C TYR A 221 -8.36 -25.04 -12.82
N TRP A 222 -8.28 -23.71 -12.92
CA TRP A 222 -7.63 -22.85 -11.93
C TRP A 222 -8.33 -22.99 -10.57
N TYR A 223 -7.68 -22.51 -9.51
CA TYR A 223 -8.22 -22.61 -8.15
C TYR A 223 -8.45 -21.26 -7.50
N LEU A 224 -9.62 -21.10 -6.87
CA LEU A 224 -9.86 -20.06 -5.88
C LEU A 224 -9.64 -20.62 -4.48
N SER A 225 -8.97 -19.86 -3.63
CA SER A 225 -8.78 -20.22 -2.24
C SER A 225 -8.83 -19.02 -1.32
N ASN A 226 -9.40 -19.23 -0.14
CA ASN A 226 -9.31 -18.29 0.96
C ASN A 226 -8.00 -18.46 1.75
N SER A 227 -7.18 -19.48 1.45
CA SER A 227 -5.87 -19.68 2.04
C SER A 227 -4.77 -19.71 0.99
N ARG A 228 -3.74 -18.89 1.18
CA ARG A 228 -2.59 -18.86 0.26
C ARG A 228 -1.75 -20.13 0.34
N SER A 229 -1.69 -20.78 1.50
CA SER A 229 -0.93 -22.02 1.73
C SER A 229 -1.69 -23.28 1.34
N ILE A 230 -3.00 -23.17 1.08
CA ILE A 230 -3.84 -24.27 0.60
C ILE A 230 -4.47 -23.82 -0.73
N PRO A 231 -3.73 -23.84 -1.84
CA PRO A 231 -4.17 -23.24 -3.10
C PRO A 231 -5.34 -23.99 -3.75
N ALA A 232 -5.39 -25.31 -3.64
CA ALA A 232 -6.33 -26.18 -4.37
C ALA A 232 -7.68 -26.37 -3.64
N LYS A 233 -8.38 -25.27 -3.31
CA LYS A 233 -9.71 -25.33 -2.69
C LYS A 233 -10.82 -25.45 -3.74
N PHE A 234 -11.35 -24.34 -4.22
CA PHE A 234 -12.41 -24.35 -5.22
C PHE A 234 -11.81 -24.44 -6.62
N ARG A 235 -12.07 -25.54 -7.33
CA ARG A 235 -11.61 -25.72 -8.73
C ARG A 235 -12.61 -25.11 -9.70
N ILE A 236 -12.15 -24.16 -10.50
CA ILE A 236 -12.96 -23.48 -11.51
C ILE A 236 -13.37 -24.49 -12.60
N PRO A 237 -14.67 -24.57 -12.96
CA PRO A 237 -15.15 -25.51 -13.97
C PRO A 237 -14.51 -25.35 -15.35
N ALA A 238 -14.47 -26.44 -16.11
CA ALA A 238 -14.03 -26.43 -17.50
C ALA A 238 -14.92 -25.54 -18.38
N GLY A 239 -14.30 -24.85 -19.36
CA GLY A 239 -14.95 -23.92 -20.27
C GLY A 239 -15.15 -22.51 -19.70
N THR A 240 -14.55 -22.20 -18.56
CA THR A 240 -14.68 -20.87 -17.92
C THR A 240 -13.71 -19.88 -18.56
N VAL A 241 -14.24 -18.92 -19.31
CA VAL A 241 -13.45 -17.91 -20.03
C VAL A 241 -13.82 -16.51 -19.57
N ILE A 242 -12.83 -15.71 -19.15
CA ILE A 242 -12.99 -14.28 -18.92
C ILE A 242 -12.65 -13.53 -20.20
N LYS A 243 -13.61 -12.77 -20.72
CA LYS A 243 -13.38 -11.94 -21.92
C LYS A 243 -12.32 -10.86 -21.68
N ALA A 244 -11.69 -10.39 -22.74
CA ALA A 244 -10.82 -9.21 -22.67
C ALA A 244 -11.50 -8.05 -21.94
N SER A 245 -10.83 -7.45 -20.94
CA SER A 245 -11.43 -6.41 -20.06
C SER A 245 -12.72 -6.84 -19.35
N GLY A 246 -12.96 -8.15 -19.25
CA GLY A 246 -14.16 -8.74 -18.67
C GLY A 246 -14.01 -9.10 -17.19
N TYR A 247 -15.15 -9.31 -16.55
CA TYR A 247 -15.29 -9.68 -15.15
C TYR A 247 -16.01 -11.03 -15.05
N ILE A 248 -15.71 -11.80 -14.01
CA ILE A 248 -16.49 -12.99 -13.63
C ILE A 248 -16.62 -13.04 -12.11
N VAL A 249 -17.81 -13.37 -11.62
CA VAL A 249 -18.15 -13.35 -10.20
C VAL A 249 -18.50 -14.75 -9.74
N PHE A 250 -17.87 -15.20 -8.66
CA PHE A 250 -18.17 -16.45 -7.99
C PHE A 250 -18.84 -16.15 -6.65
N TYR A 251 -19.98 -16.80 -6.39
CA TYR A 251 -20.74 -16.62 -5.16
C TYR A 251 -20.53 -17.77 -4.18
N GLN A 252 -20.74 -17.52 -2.89
CA GLN A 252 -20.50 -18.50 -1.82
C GLN A 252 -21.12 -19.88 -2.09
N LYS A 253 -22.33 -19.93 -2.65
CA LYS A 253 -23.02 -21.19 -2.96
C LYS A 253 -22.22 -22.10 -3.89
N GLU A 254 -21.55 -21.52 -4.88
CA GLU A 254 -20.69 -22.24 -5.81
C GLU A 254 -19.36 -22.61 -5.14
N LEU A 255 -18.74 -21.64 -4.48
CA LEU A 255 -17.45 -21.77 -3.79
C LEU A 255 -17.42 -22.83 -2.69
N SER A 256 -18.58 -23.17 -2.12
CA SER A 256 -18.75 -24.19 -1.09
C SER A 256 -19.41 -25.48 -1.58
N SER A 257 -19.51 -25.71 -2.89
CA SER A 257 -20.30 -26.82 -3.45
C SER A 257 -19.67 -28.22 -3.25
N SER A 258 -18.38 -28.30 -2.94
CA SER A 258 -17.67 -29.58 -2.72
C SER A 258 -18.18 -30.30 -1.47
N GLU A 259 -18.37 -31.62 -1.54
CA GLU A 259 -18.63 -32.45 -0.35
C GLU A 259 -17.41 -32.55 0.56
N ASP A 260 -16.21 -32.51 -0.02
CA ASP A 260 -14.95 -32.40 0.72
C ASP A 260 -14.79 -30.97 1.25
N SER A 261 -14.88 -30.81 2.57
CA SER A 261 -14.79 -29.52 3.25
C SER A 261 -13.43 -28.85 3.08
N THR A 262 -12.36 -29.62 2.85
CA THR A 262 -11.01 -29.07 2.62
C THR A 262 -10.91 -28.32 1.30
N LYS A 263 -11.84 -28.59 0.37
CA LYS A 263 -11.93 -27.97 -0.96
C LYS A 263 -12.93 -26.82 -1.04
N ARG A 264 -13.50 -26.39 0.09
CA ARG A 264 -14.46 -25.27 0.11
C ARG A 264 -13.74 -23.94 0.32
N PHE A 265 -14.02 -22.97 -0.53
CA PHE A 265 -13.75 -21.56 -0.21
C PHE A 265 -14.93 -21.04 0.60
N ILE A 266 -14.67 -20.57 1.82
CA ILE A 266 -15.67 -19.95 2.70
C ILE A 266 -15.19 -18.55 3.08
N PHE A 267 -16.03 -17.54 2.88
CA PHE A 267 -15.71 -16.19 3.35
C PHE A 267 -15.83 -16.09 4.87
N ASN A 268 -14.89 -15.40 5.49
CA ASN A 268 -14.98 -14.94 6.87
C ASN A 268 -15.19 -13.42 6.88
N ALA A 269 -16.25 -12.93 7.53
CA ALA A 269 -16.51 -11.50 7.66
C ALA A 269 -15.45 -10.78 8.51
N HIS A 270 -14.74 -11.52 9.37
CA HIS A 270 -13.71 -11.00 10.27
C HIS A 270 -12.30 -10.96 9.65
N GLY A 271 -12.19 -11.39 8.40
CA GLY A 271 -10.94 -11.39 7.64
C GLY A 271 -10.44 -12.79 7.30
N ASP A 272 -9.82 -12.88 6.12
CA ASP A 272 -9.19 -14.08 5.55
C ASP A 272 -8.31 -13.67 4.36
N GLY A 273 -7.91 -14.62 3.53
CA GLY A 273 -7.41 -14.36 2.20
C GLY A 273 -8.44 -14.55 1.09
N ALA A 274 -8.11 -14.06 -0.09
CA ALA A 274 -8.82 -14.32 -1.34
C ALA A 274 -7.78 -14.39 -2.47
N TYR A 275 -7.61 -15.57 -3.05
CA TYR A 275 -6.53 -15.85 -4.00
C TYR A 275 -7.04 -16.65 -5.20
N ILE A 276 -6.44 -16.38 -6.36
CA ILE A 276 -6.53 -17.17 -7.58
C ILE A 276 -5.18 -17.83 -7.85
N PHE A 277 -5.19 -19.11 -8.24
CA PHE A 277 -4.03 -19.88 -8.62
C PHE A 277 -4.26 -20.52 -9.98
N SER A 278 -3.31 -20.32 -10.89
CA SER A 278 -3.31 -21.01 -12.18
C SER A 278 -3.00 -22.51 -12.02
N ALA A 279 -3.70 -23.33 -12.79
CA ALA A 279 -3.44 -24.77 -12.86
C ALA A 279 -3.83 -25.33 -14.23
N ASP A 280 -3.27 -26.49 -14.56
CA ASP A 280 -3.64 -27.26 -15.75
C ASP A 280 -4.85 -28.19 -15.51
N SER A 281 -5.21 -28.96 -16.55
CA SER A 281 -6.32 -29.92 -16.51
C SER A 281 -6.11 -31.09 -15.54
N ASP A 282 -4.87 -31.35 -15.11
CA ASP A 282 -4.53 -32.39 -14.14
C ASP A 282 -4.51 -31.83 -12.70
N GLY A 283 -4.63 -30.50 -12.56
CA GLY A 283 -4.62 -29.79 -11.29
C GLY A 283 -3.22 -29.41 -10.82
N THR A 284 -2.21 -29.53 -11.69
CA THR A 284 -0.84 -29.08 -11.42
C THR A 284 -0.79 -27.57 -11.47
N LEU A 285 -0.29 -26.94 -10.41
CA LEU A 285 -0.15 -25.48 -10.36
C LEU A 285 0.94 -25.01 -11.32
N SER A 286 0.66 -23.96 -12.09
CA SER A 286 1.64 -23.34 -13.01
C SER A 286 2.37 -22.12 -12.40
N GLY A 287 2.22 -21.90 -11.10
CA GLY A 287 2.94 -20.87 -10.33
C GLY A 287 2.37 -19.45 -10.41
N TYR A 288 1.50 -19.12 -11.37
CA TYR A 288 0.77 -17.84 -11.33
C TYR A 288 -0.24 -17.83 -10.18
N CYS A 289 -0.18 -16.75 -9.38
CA CYS A 289 -1.08 -16.47 -8.27
C CYS A 289 -1.31 -14.96 -8.17
N HIS A 290 -2.54 -14.57 -7.85
CA HIS A 290 -2.90 -13.19 -7.45
C HIS A 290 -3.87 -13.23 -6.28
N GLY A 291 -3.88 -12.22 -5.43
CA GLY A 291 -4.87 -12.09 -4.38
C GLY A 291 -4.47 -11.16 -3.25
N PHE A 292 -5.36 -11.06 -2.27
CA PHE A 292 -5.23 -10.16 -1.14
C PHE A 292 -5.64 -10.85 0.15
N GLU A 293 -5.03 -10.43 1.26
CA GLU A 293 -5.64 -10.57 2.56
C GLU A 293 -6.62 -9.41 2.77
N TYR A 294 -7.73 -9.69 3.42
CA TYR A 294 -8.76 -8.71 3.75
C TYR A 294 -9.16 -8.86 5.22
N GLY A 295 -9.58 -7.76 5.83
CA GLY A 295 -10.00 -7.71 7.23
C GLY A 295 -11.49 -7.47 7.39
N GLU A 296 -11.85 -6.94 8.56
CA GLU A 296 -13.19 -6.42 8.85
C GLU A 296 -13.65 -5.39 7.82
N ILE A 297 -14.94 -5.41 7.50
CA ILE A 297 -15.60 -4.39 6.70
C ILE A 297 -17.07 -4.22 7.12
N ASP A 298 -17.60 -3.01 6.94
CA ASP A 298 -19.00 -2.71 7.25
C ASP A 298 -19.92 -3.60 6.38
N LYS A 299 -21.06 -4.03 6.94
CA LYS A 299 -22.06 -4.81 6.20
C LYS A 299 -22.50 -4.09 4.93
N GLY A 300 -22.54 -4.80 3.81
CA GLY A 300 -22.95 -4.27 2.50
C GLY A 300 -21.90 -3.40 1.81
N ILE A 301 -20.65 -3.41 2.28
CA ILE A 301 -19.52 -2.77 1.63
C ILE A 301 -18.56 -3.85 1.13
N SER A 302 -18.07 -3.69 -0.08
CA SER A 302 -17.05 -4.57 -0.66
C SER A 302 -15.67 -3.94 -0.60
N PHE A 303 -14.67 -4.81 -0.62
CA PHE A 303 -13.31 -4.43 -0.94
C PHE A 303 -13.11 -4.47 -2.45
N GLY A 304 -12.43 -3.48 -3.01
CA GLY A 304 -12.06 -3.43 -4.42
C GLY A 304 -10.57 -3.25 -4.63
N ARG A 305 -10.05 -3.84 -5.69
CA ARG A 305 -8.70 -3.62 -6.19
C ARG A 305 -8.59 -2.20 -6.75
N LEU A 306 -7.58 -1.48 -6.31
CA LEU A 306 -7.16 -0.17 -6.79
C LEU A 306 -5.69 -0.25 -7.20
N VAL A 307 -5.34 0.28 -8.37
CA VAL A 307 -3.96 0.60 -8.72
C VAL A 307 -3.77 2.09 -8.47
N ASN A 308 -2.83 2.45 -7.60
CA ASN A 308 -2.59 3.85 -7.23
C ASN A 308 -1.62 4.54 -8.24
N SER A 309 -1.10 5.72 -7.90
CA SER A 309 -0.21 6.46 -8.81
C SER A 309 1.24 5.98 -8.88
N ASP A 310 1.65 5.03 -8.04
CA ASP A 310 2.98 4.39 -8.11
C ASP A 310 2.90 2.95 -8.64
N ASP A 311 1.82 2.65 -9.39
CA ASP A 311 1.51 1.36 -10.01
C ASP A 311 1.42 0.19 -9.01
N LYS A 312 1.18 0.48 -7.73
CA LYS A 312 0.96 -0.52 -6.69
C LYS A 312 -0.50 -0.88 -6.58
N GLU A 313 -0.75 -2.17 -6.35
CA GLU A 313 -2.07 -2.71 -6.11
C GLU A 313 -2.44 -2.62 -4.63
N HIS A 314 -3.66 -2.18 -4.37
CA HIS A 314 -4.23 -2.01 -3.05
C HIS A 314 -5.62 -2.63 -3.03
N LEU A 315 -5.97 -3.26 -1.91
CA LEU A 315 -7.35 -3.64 -1.62
C LEU A 315 -7.96 -2.58 -0.70
N VAL A 316 -9.08 -1.97 -1.12
CA VAL A 316 -9.69 -0.84 -0.42
C VAL A 316 -11.18 -1.03 -0.22
N ALA A 317 -11.73 -0.57 0.90
CA ALA A 317 -13.18 -0.45 1.03
C ALA A 317 -13.71 0.50 -0.06
N MET A 318 -14.78 0.12 -0.76
CA MET A 318 -15.34 0.87 -1.88
C MET A 318 -16.56 1.71 -1.51
N GLU A 319 -16.81 2.79 -2.25
CA GLU A 319 -18.01 3.63 -2.09
C GLU A 319 -19.29 2.86 -2.43
N SER A 320 -19.22 1.96 -3.41
CA SER A 320 -20.32 1.10 -3.82
C SER A 320 -19.80 -0.26 -4.31
N ILE A 321 -20.63 -1.30 -4.12
CA ILE A 321 -20.43 -2.62 -4.73
C ILE A 321 -20.52 -2.50 -6.25
N THR A 322 -19.58 -3.12 -6.97
CA THR A 322 -19.40 -2.96 -8.43
C THR A 322 -19.19 -4.28 -9.16
N LEU A 323 -19.72 -5.38 -8.61
CA LEU A 323 -19.67 -6.70 -9.23
C LEU A 323 -20.20 -6.67 -10.69
N GLY A 324 -19.38 -7.16 -11.62
CA GLY A 324 -19.56 -7.25 -13.05
C GLY A 324 -19.03 -6.05 -13.83
N VAL A 325 -18.54 -5.01 -13.15
CA VAL A 325 -18.15 -3.73 -13.77
C VAL A 325 -16.90 -3.13 -13.10
N LYS A 326 -16.45 -1.99 -13.61
CA LYS A 326 -15.30 -1.27 -13.06
C LYS A 326 -15.55 -0.85 -11.60
N ASN A 327 -14.56 -1.11 -10.76
CA ASN A 327 -14.54 -0.68 -9.36
C ASN A 327 -14.82 0.81 -9.17
N SER A 328 -15.59 1.10 -8.11
CA SER A 328 -15.87 2.47 -7.67
C SER A 328 -14.65 3.10 -6.99
N ALA A 329 -14.77 4.37 -6.60
CA ALA A 329 -13.72 5.04 -5.85
C ALA A 329 -13.57 4.42 -4.44
N PRO A 330 -12.39 4.57 -3.79
CA PRO A 330 -12.22 4.18 -2.40
C PRO A 330 -13.18 4.95 -1.50
N ARG A 331 -13.81 4.26 -0.55
CA ARG A 331 -14.70 4.87 0.44
C ARG A 331 -13.92 5.84 1.32
N CYS A 332 -14.39 7.09 1.40
CA CYS A 332 -13.83 8.05 2.32
C CYS A 332 -14.32 7.79 3.75
N ALA A 333 -13.39 7.54 4.68
CA ALA A 333 -13.72 7.42 6.09
C ALA A 333 -14.12 8.75 6.74
N PRO A 334 -14.93 8.73 7.81
CA PRO A 334 -15.33 9.95 8.52
C PRO A 334 -14.15 10.66 9.22
N ILE A 335 -13.15 9.90 9.64
CA ILE A 335 -11.88 10.42 10.18
C ILE A 335 -10.76 9.95 9.27
N VAL A 336 -9.91 10.88 8.86
CA VAL A 336 -8.80 10.62 7.93
C VAL A 336 -7.51 11.22 8.46
N ILE A 337 -6.38 10.64 8.06
CA ILE A 337 -5.05 11.18 8.32
C ILE A 337 -4.81 12.29 7.29
N THR A 338 -4.55 13.51 7.75
CA THR A 338 -4.37 14.69 6.89
C THR A 338 -2.96 15.23 6.87
N GLU A 339 -2.15 14.85 7.85
CA GLU A 339 -0.78 15.33 7.96
C GLU A 339 0.09 14.34 8.74
N ILE A 340 1.34 14.21 8.31
CA ILE A 340 2.38 13.43 9.00
C ILE A 340 3.67 14.27 9.00
N ASN A 341 4.26 14.45 10.17
CA ASN A 341 5.58 15.04 10.33
C ASN A 341 6.48 14.04 11.06
N TYR A 342 7.48 13.54 10.34
CA TYR A 342 8.37 12.45 10.78
C TYR A 342 9.82 12.90 11.00
N ASN A 343 10.06 14.22 11.02
CA ASN A 343 11.39 14.79 11.15
C ASN A 343 11.35 16.19 11.77
N ALA A 344 10.43 16.46 12.68
CA ALA A 344 10.17 17.83 13.15
C ALA A 344 11.43 18.43 13.79
N ALA A 345 11.76 19.69 13.45
CA ALA A 345 12.96 20.37 13.94
C ALA A 345 13.04 20.47 15.48
N ASP A 346 11.89 20.50 16.16
CA ASP A 346 11.80 20.51 17.62
C ASP A 346 11.75 19.11 18.25
N GLY A 347 11.89 18.07 17.42
CA GLY A 347 11.90 16.66 17.81
C GLY A 347 10.51 16.05 18.03
N ALA A 348 9.43 16.82 17.83
CA ALA A 348 8.07 16.37 18.04
C ALA A 348 7.48 15.77 16.75
N ASP A 349 7.73 14.50 16.46
CA ASP A 349 7.00 13.84 15.38
C ASP A 349 5.50 13.83 15.68
N TYR A 350 4.66 14.03 14.67
CA TYR A 350 3.21 14.02 14.87
C TYR A 350 2.41 13.58 13.66
N ILE A 351 1.20 13.12 13.96
CA ILE A 351 0.15 12.80 13.00
C ILE A 351 -1.05 13.69 13.30
N VAL A 352 -1.69 14.23 12.26
CA VAL A 352 -2.96 14.95 12.37
C VAL A 352 -4.07 14.12 11.76
N VAL A 353 -5.10 13.84 12.58
CA VAL A 353 -6.36 13.26 12.13
C VAL A 353 -7.44 14.33 12.07
N THR A 354 -8.30 14.28 11.05
CA THR A 354 -9.36 15.26 10.84
C THR A 354 -10.70 14.56 10.63
N ASN A 355 -11.75 15.05 11.29
CA ASN A 355 -13.13 14.68 10.97
C ASN A 355 -13.59 15.43 9.71
N VAL A 356 -13.75 14.72 8.60
CA VAL A 356 -14.12 15.32 7.31
C VAL A 356 -15.63 15.43 7.08
N THR A 357 -16.42 14.93 8.03
CA THR A 357 -17.89 14.97 8.00
C THR A 357 -18.46 16.29 8.52
N ASP A 358 -19.78 16.44 8.37
CA ASP A 358 -20.57 17.56 8.90
C ASP A 358 -21.18 17.27 10.28
N SER A 359 -20.83 16.14 10.90
CA SER A 359 -21.36 15.68 12.18
C SER A 359 -20.24 15.31 13.16
N THR A 360 -20.59 15.18 14.45
CA THR A 360 -19.63 14.73 15.47
C THR A 360 -19.39 13.23 15.34
N VAL A 361 -18.12 12.83 15.30
CA VAL A 361 -17.71 11.42 15.25
C VAL A 361 -17.13 11.03 16.60
N LYS A 362 -17.64 9.94 17.18
CA LYS A 362 -17.10 9.32 18.39
C LYS A 362 -15.92 8.43 18.04
N LEU A 363 -14.78 8.62 18.71
CA LEU A 363 -13.59 7.78 18.55
C LEU A 363 -13.61 6.56 19.48
N TYR A 364 -14.80 6.00 19.70
CA TYR A 364 -15.06 4.82 20.52
C TYR A 364 -16.39 4.18 20.12
N ASP A 365 -16.59 2.91 20.50
CA ASP A 365 -17.86 2.22 20.33
C ASP A 365 -18.93 2.76 21.31
N PRO A 366 -20.06 3.30 20.84
CA PRO A 366 -21.10 3.84 21.72
C PRO A 366 -21.76 2.83 22.67
N LEU A 367 -21.81 1.55 22.30
CA LEU A 367 -22.37 0.46 23.12
C LEU A 367 -21.32 -0.13 24.06
N TYR A 368 -20.05 -0.12 23.63
CA TYR A 368 -18.92 -0.62 24.41
C TYR A 368 -17.82 0.47 24.54
N PRO A 369 -18.00 1.52 25.37
CA PRO A 369 -17.11 2.68 25.38
C PRO A 369 -15.64 2.41 25.75
N GLY A 370 -15.35 1.22 26.28
CA GLY A 370 -13.98 0.73 26.48
C GLY A 370 -13.22 0.44 25.19
N ASN A 371 -13.94 0.17 24.10
CA ASN A 371 -13.37 -0.09 22.79
C ASN A 371 -13.20 1.25 22.07
N THR A 372 -11.97 1.72 21.97
CA THR A 372 -11.64 3.01 21.36
C THR A 372 -11.01 2.83 19.99
N TRP A 373 -11.02 3.88 19.17
CA TRP A 373 -10.25 3.88 17.92
C TRP A 373 -8.75 3.79 18.23
N LYS A 374 -7.97 3.29 17.27
CA LYS A 374 -6.52 3.17 17.42
C LYS A 374 -5.78 3.56 16.15
N ILE A 375 -4.50 3.88 16.29
CA ILE A 375 -3.56 4.11 15.21
C ILE A 375 -2.48 3.04 15.30
N SER A 376 -2.54 2.05 14.41
CA SER A 376 -1.48 1.06 14.22
C SER A 376 -0.29 1.70 13.48
N GLY A 377 0.91 1.16 13.70
CA GLY A 377 2.18 1.78 13.31
C GLY A 377 2.87 2.44 14.51
N ILE A 378 2.12 3.22 15.30
CA ILE A 378 2.62 3.91 16.50
C ILE A 378 2.06 3.37 17.83
N GLY A 379 1.29 2.28 17.79
CA GLY A 379 0.74 1.64 19.00
C GLY A 379 -0.21 2.51 19.82
N PHE A 380 -0.88 3.50 19.21
CA PHE A 380 -1.68 4.49 19.91
C PHE A 380 -3.17 4.10 19.99
N ASN A 381 -3.79 4.25 21.16
CA ASN A 381 -5.24 4.13 21.35
C ASN A 381 -5.81 5.48 21.77
N PHE A 382 -6.92 5.90 21.17
CA PHE A 382 -7.61 7.10 21.62
C PHE A 382 -8.15 6.89 23.04
N PRO A 383 -8.10 7.92 23.91
CA PRO A 383 -8.79 7.85 25.20
C PRO A 383 -10.30 7.64 25.04
N GLN A 384 -10.93 7.06 26.07
CA GLN A 384 -12.38 6.88 26.12
C GLN A 384 -13.10 8.23 26.04
N SER A 385 -14.35 8.22 25.55
CA SER A 385 -15.21 9.40 25.44
C SER A 385 -14.70 10.53 24.55
N VAL A 386 -13.62 10.30 23.78
CA VAL A 386 -13.14 11.28 22.79
C VAL A 386 -14.08 11.34 21.60
N SER A 387 -14.40 12.55 21.17
CA SER A 387 -15.12 12.82 19.93
C SER A 387 -14.49 14.00 19.20
N LEU A 388 -14.64 14.00 17.88
CA LEU A 388 -14.27 15.12 17.01
C LEU A 388 -15.54 15.71 16.41
N LYS A 389 -15.77 17.00 16.63
CA LYS A 389 -16.83 17.76 15.97
C LYS A 389 -16.59 17.82 14.46
N ALA A 390 -17.61 18.22 13.71
CA ALA A 390 -17.48 18.46 12.27
C ALA A 390 -16.26 19.33 11.96
N SER A 391 -15.40 18.88 11.04
CA SER A 391 -14.15 19.57 10.64
C SER A 391 -13.11 19.77 11.77
N GLU A 392 -13.29 19.16 12.94
CA GLU A 392 -12.30 19.22 14.02
C GLU A 392 -11.10 18.30 13.71
N ARG A 393 -9.91 18.74 14.13
CA ARG A 393 -8.67 17.96 14.04
C ARG A 393 -8.10 17.65 15.42
N ALA A 394 -7.36 16.56 15.51
CA ALA A 394 -6.55 16.21 16.66
C ALA A 394 -5.11 15.92 16.25
N TYR A 395 -4.18 16.26 17.14
CA TYR A 395 -2.76 15.95 17.01
C TYR A 395 -2.42 14.74 17.87
N ILE A 396 -1.64 13.83 17.32
CA ILE A 396 -1.06 12.68 18.01
C ILE A 396 0.45 12.86 17.92
N VAL A 397 1.09 13.19 19.03
CA VAL A 397 2.46 13.72 19.10
C VAL A 397 3.37 12.76 19.84
N SER A 398 4.61 12.62 19.39
CA SER A 398 5.63 11.82 20.08
C SER A 398 5.86 12.32 21.50
N ASP A 399 6.09 11.39 22.44
CA ASP A 399 6.42 11.68 23.83
C ASP A 399 7.84 12.24 24.03
N THR A 400 8.64 12.36 22.96
CA THR A 400 9.89 13.15 22.92
C THR A 400 9.65 14.61 23.31
N VAL A 401 8.44 15.13 23.05
CA VAL A 401 8.01 16.47 23.43
C VAL A 401 6.65 16.40 24.11
N SER A 402 6.56 16.89 25.35
CA SER A 402 5.28 16.91 26.07
C SER A 402 4.21 17.69 25.29
N ALA A 403 2.94 17.26 25.37
CA ALA A 403 1.83 17.93 24.70
C ALA A 403 1.73 19.44 25.07
N ALA A 404 2.08 19.83 26.30
CA ALA A 404 2.13 21.23 26.71
C ALA A 404 3.23 22.01 25.99
N LYS A 405 4.42 21.39 25.85
CA LYS A 405 5.54 21.99 25.13
C LYS A 405 5.27 22.07 23.62
N PHE A 406 4.68 21.03 23.03
CA PHE A 406 4.23 21.04 21.64
C PHE A 406 3.24 22.19 21.38
N ARG A 407 2.24 22.36 22.26
CA ARG A 407 1.31 23.49 22.17
C ARG A 407 2.03 24.84 22.21
N GLN A 408 3.03 24.99 23.07
CA GLN A 408 3.82 26.22 23.17
C GLN A 408 4.65 26.47 21.90
N ASN A 409 5.35 25.45 21.40
CA ASN A 409 6.22 25.56 20.22
C ASN A 409 5.41 25.91 18.96
N HIS A 410 4.20 25.35 18.84
CA HIS A 410 3.35 25.48 17.67
C HIS A 410 2.18 26.44 17.84
N ASN A 411 2.10 27.18 18.96
CA ASN A 411 0.98 28.09 19.27
C ASN A 411 -0.41 27.43 19.11
N ILE A 412 -0.57 26.19 19.56
CA ILE A 412 -1.83 25.44 19.45
C ILE A 412 -2.78 25.85 20.58
N GLU A 413 -3.98 26.29 20.21
CA GLU A 413 -5.04 26.65 21.16
C GLU A 413 -5.39 25.50 22.11
N SER A 414 -5.69 25.81 23.36
CA SER A 414 -6.02 24.83 24.40
C SER A 414 -7.27 23.98 24.08
N THR A 415 -8.15 24.48 23.22
CA THR A 415 -9.36 23.80 22.75
C THR A 415 -9.10 22.68 21.74
N ILE A 416 -7.95 22.72 21.04
CA ILE A 416 -7.57 21.68 20.08
C ILE A 416 -7.07 20.46 20.84
N LYS A 417 -7.52 19.27 20.42
CA LYS A 417 -7.10 18.02 21.06
C LYS A 417 -5.67 17.66 20.66
N VAL A 418 -4.83 17.39 21.65
CA VAL A 418 -3.43 16.94 21.49
C VAL A 418 -3.26 15.74 22.41
N PHE A 419 -2.90 14.61 21.82
CA PHE A 419 -2.60 13.35 22.48
C PHE A 419 -1.13 13.00 22.29
N SER A 420 -0.61 12.10 23.12
CA SER A 420 0.76 11.63 23.01
C SER A 420 0.82 10.14 22.69
N PHE A 421 1.80 9.75 21.87
CA PHE A 421 2.18 8.36 21.62
C PHE A 421 3.66 8.16 21.96
N THR A 422 4.06 6.90 22.19
CA THR A 422 5.44 6.59 22.56
C THR A 422 6.30 6.28 21.34
N GLY A 423 7.50 6.85 21.29
CA GLY A 423 8.47 6.62 20.22
C GLY A 423 8.44 7.70 19.13
N THR A 424 9.09 7.43 17.99
CA THR A 424 9.26 8.37 16.88
C THR A 424 8.74 7.75 15.59
N LEU A 425 8.55 8.58 14.57
CA LEU A 425 8.21 8.14 13.23
C LEU A 425 9.50 7.83 12.44
N SER A 426 9.42 6.88 11.51
CA SER A 426 10.55 6.50 10.66
C SER A 426 10.76 7.55 9.57
N SER A 427 11.97 8.10 9.51
CA SER A 427 12.33 9.09 8.50
C SER A 427 12.48 8.52 7.09
N SER A 428 12.60 7.20 6.94
CA SER A 428 12.61 6.49 5.65
C SER A 428 11.23 5.92 5.27
N GLY A 429 10.17 6.30 6.00
CA GLY A 429 8.81 5.80 5.80
C GLY A 429 8.39 4.69 6.74
N GLU A 430 7.09 4.58 6.95
CA GLU A 430 6.40 3.54 7.71
C GLU A 430 4.92 3.46 7.30
N THR A 431 4.18 2.52 7.89
CA THR A 431 2.73 2.36 7.65
C THR A 431 1.93 2.79 8.88
N ILE A 432 1.10 3.81 8.70
CA ILE A 432 0.16 4.31 9.71
C ILE A 432 -1.26 3.91 9.31
N VAL A 433 -1.99 3.25 10.21
CA VAL A 433 -3.36 2.79 9.94
C VAL A 433 -4.30 3.22 11.04
N LEU A 434 -5.27 4.07 10.70
CA LEU A 434 -6.35 4.46 11.58
C LEU A 434 -7.43 3.37 11.57
N ARG A 435 -7.77 2.85 12.76
CA ARG A 435 -8.67 1.71 12.92
C ARG A 435 -9.83 2.01 13.85
N LYS A 436 -11.02 1.59 13.44
CA LYS A 436 -12.27 1.70 14.21
C LYS A 436 -12.61 0.34 14.84
N PRO A 437 -13.00 0.28 16.13
CA PRO A 437 -13.49 -0.95 16.74
C PRO A 437 -14.83 -1.36 16.12
N CYS A 438 -14.99 -2.65 15.90
CA CYS A 438 -16.20 -3.27 15.40
C CYS A 438 -16.94 -3.99 16.53
N GLU A 439 -18.15 -4.48 16.23
CA GLU A 439 -18.96 -5.23 17.19
C GLU A 439 -18.18 -6.46 17.71
N PRO A 440 -18.07 -6.66 19.03
CA PRO A 440 -17.38 -7.82 19.57
C PRO A 440 -18.05 -9.14 19.15
N TYR A 441 -17.26 -10.17 18.88
CA TYR A 441 -17.78 -11.51 18.54
C TYR A 441 -17.10 -12.59 19.39
N ALA A 442 -17.81 -13.71 19.60
CA ALA A 442 -17.28 -14.85 20.32
C ALA A 442 -16.25 -15.58 19.46
N THR A 443 -15.04 -15.74 20.00
CA THR A 443 -14.03 -16.63 19.40
C THR A 443 -14.29 -18.03 19.91
N GLY A 444 -14.35 -19.04 19.04
CA GLY A 444 -14.69 -20.43 19.40
C GLY A 444 -13.77 -21.12 20.41
N GLU A 445 -12.75 -20.43 20.95
CA GLU A 445 -11.78 -20.98 21.90
C GLU A 445 -12.00 -20.56 23.36
N SER A 446 -12.98 -19.70 23.67
CA SER A 446 -13.47 -19.42 25.04
C SER A 446 -14.71 -18.52 25.00
N ASP A 447 -15.43 -18.36 26.11
CA ASP A 447 -16.47 -17.32 26.28
C ASP A 447 -15.90 -15.87 26.25
N LEU A 448 -14.65 -15.70 25.81
CA LEU A 448 -14.04 -14.39 25.62
C LEU A 448 -14.48 -13.80 24.27
N LEU A 449 -15.03 -12.59 24.34
CA LEU A 449 -15.33 -11.79 23.17
C LEU A 449 -14.04 -11.15 22.65
N SER A 450 -13.77 -11.30 21.35
CA SER A 450 -12.75 -10.53 20.65
C SER A 450 -13.37 -9.27 20.06
N VAL A 451 -12.64 -8.16 20.12
CA VAL A 451 -13.05 -6.89 19.51
C VAL A 451 -12.24 -6.69 18.24
N PRO A 452 -12.82 -6.95 17.06
CA PRO A 452 -12.09 -6.77 15.83
C PRO A 452 -12.06 -5.29 15.43
N TYR A 453 -11.18 -4.97 14.49
CA TYR A 453 -10.92 -3.60 14.06
C TYR A 453 -10.91 -3.51 12.54
N MET A 454 -11.56 -2.47 12.03
CA MET A 454 -11.63 -2.15 10.61
C MET A 454 -10.69 -1.00 10.27
N ASP A 455 -9.98 -1.13 9.16
CA ASP A 455 -9.12 -0.10 8.61
C ASP A 455 -9.98 1.02 8.00
N MET A 456 -9.80 2.24 8.51
CA MET A 456 -10.57 3.42 8.09
C MET A 456 -9.77 4.31 7.15
N ASP A 457 -8.50 4.55 7.47
CA ASP A 457 -7.56 5.26 6.59
C ASP A 457 -6.16 4.70 6.83
N ALA A 458 -5.35 4.63 5.78
CA ALA A 458 -4.01 4.07 5.84
C ALA A 458 -3.06 4.89 4.97
N VAL A 459 -1.85 5.10 5.49
CA VAL A 459 -0.77 5.83 4.82
C VAL A 459 0.54 5.08 5.03
N LYS A 460 1.02 4.42 3.97
CA LYS A 460 2.36 3.85 3.84
C LYS A 460 3.23 4.87 3.13
N PHE A 461 3.68 5.87 3.87
CA PHE A 461 4.51 6.94 3.31
C PHE A 461 5.97 6.51 3.21
N ASN A 462 6.73 7.22 2.38
CA ASN A 462 8.18 7.07 2.21
C ASN A 462 8.81 8.46 2.04
N ASP A 463 10.14 8.58 2.19
CA ASP A 463 10.92 9.79 1.89
C ASP A 463 11.55 9.77 0.49
N LYS A 464 11.37 8.67 -0.26
CA LYS A 464 11.77 8.49 -1.66
C LYS A 464 10.62 8.75 -2.62
N ALA A 465 10.97 9.18 -3.83
CA ALA A 465 10.02 9.32 -4.93
C ALA A 465 9.24 8.00 -5.18
N PRO A 466 7.94 8.05 -5.52
CA PRO A 466 7.18 9.25 -5.88
C PRO A 466 6.56 10.01 -4.69
N TRP A 467 6.81 9.60 -3.44
CA TRP A 467 6.35 10.37 -2.28
C TRP A 467 7.08 11.72 -2.16
N PRO A 468 6.40 12.79 -1.71
CA PRO A 468 7.07 14.06 -1.45
C PRO A 468 8.07 13.93 -0.30
N LYS A 469 9.32 14.32 -0.53
CA LYS A 469 10.31 14.38 0.55
C LYS A 469 10.04 15.57 1.48
N CYS A 470 10.03 15.33 2.78
CA CYS A 470 9.94 16.36 3.81
C CYS A 470 11.26 16.53 4.58
N GLY A 471 11.67 17.78 4.79
CA GLY A 471 12.74 18.17 5.71
C GLY A 471 12.18 18.65 7.05
N ALA A 472 13.06 19.16 7.92
CA ALA A 472 12.72 19.43 9.31
C ALA A 472 11.63 20.50 9.55
N ASP A 473 11.47 21.43 8.61
CA ASP A 473 10.48 22.50 8.66
C ASP A 473 9.20 22.19 7.85
N SER A 474 9.01 20.93 7.44
CA SER A 474 7.92 20.53 6.56
C SER A 474 7.25 19.23 6.98
N SER A 475 5.96 19.11 6.68
CA SER A 475 5.16 17.91 6.87
C SER A 475 4.69 17.37 5.53
N LEU A 476 4.39 16.07 5.48
CA LEU A 476 3.52 15.52 4.46
C LEU A 476 2.10 15.99 4.73
N ILE A 477 1.51 16.72 3.78
CA ILE A 477 0.17 17.29 3.89
C ILE A 477 -0.70 16.72 2.77
N LYS A 478 -1.87 16.20 3.14
CA LYS A 478 -2.85 15.70 2.18
C LYS A 478 -3.46 16.87 1.41
N LYS A 479 -3.37 16.83 0.08
CA LYS A 479 -3.84 17.90 -0.83
C LYS A 479 -5.35 18.10 -0.75
N ASP A 480 -6.06 16.99 -0.70
CA ASP A 480 -7.49 16.90 -0.45
C ASP A 480 -7.71 15.87 0.67
N PRO A 481 -8.30 16.26 1.82
CA PRO A 481 -8.60 15.32 2.90
C PRO A 481 -9.38 14.08 2.46
N LEU A 482 -10.19 14.18 1.40
CA LEU A 482 -11.01 13.09 0.89
C LEU A 482 -10.26 12.14 -0.06
N ALA A 483 -9.05 12.51 -0.51
CA ALA A 483 -8.27 11.66 -1.41
C ALA A 483 -7.81 10.36 -0.72
N TYR A 484 -7.48 9.33 -1.49
CA TYR A 484 -6.96 8.08 -0.95
C TYR A 484 -5.59 8.29 -0.29
N GLY A 485 -5.45 7.90 0.98
CA GLY A 485 -4.26 8.18 1.80
C GLY A 485 -3.00 7.44 1.33
N ASN A 486 -3.17 6.27 0.72
CA ASN A 486 -2.09 5.42 0.22
C ASN A 486 -1.70 5.70 -1.24
N ASP A 487 -2.08 6.87 -1.77
CA ASP A 487 -1.67 7.33 -3.09
C ASP A 487 -0.68 8.51 -2.94
N PRO A 488 0.59 8.38 -3.38
CA PRO A 488 1.58 9.45 -3.29
C PRO A 488 1.10 10.77 -3.91
N LYS A 489 0.28 10.73 -4.97
CA LYS A 489 -0.25 11.94 -5.63
C LYS A 489 -1.18 12.73 -4.70
N SER A 490 -1.77 12.09 -3.69
CA SER A 490 -2.63 12.74 -2.69
C SER A 490 -1.85 13.67 -1.76
N TRP A 491 -0.52 13.60 -1.75
CA TRP A 491 0.32 14.29 -0.77
C TRP A 491 1.20 15.36 -1.42
N LYS A 492 1.56 16.36 -0.60
CA LYS A 492 2.59 17.36 -0.89
C LYS A 492 3.43 17.59 0.36
N SER A 493 4.66 18.05 0.17
CA SER A 493 5.43 18.67 1.25
C SER A 493 4.95 20.11 1.46
N GLY A 494 4.90 20.58 2.69
CA GLY A 494 4.60 21.98 3.01
C GLY A 494 4.80 22.30 4.48
N PRO A 495 4.68 23.57 4.88
CA PRO A 495 4.77 23.96 6.28
C PRO A 495 3.64 23.29 7.06
N GLY A 496 3.99 22.60 8.14
CA GLY A 496 3.04 21.83 8.93
C GLY A 496 1.88 22.65 9.46
N SER A 497 0.73 22.02 9.71
CA SER A 497 -0.45 22.70 10.23
C SER A 497 -0.38 22.97 11.74
N ALA A 498 0.70 22.52 12.39
CA ALA A 498 1.03 22.85 13.77
C ALA A 498 1.49 24.32 13.86
N GLY A 499 0.52 25.20 14.07
CA GLY A 499 0.62 26.67 14.06
C GLY A 499 -0.68 27.28 14.63
N PRO A 500 -0.73 28.60 14.94
CA PRO A 500 -1.95 29.23 15.43
C PRO A 500 -3.09 28.95 14.46
N SER A 501 -4.21 28.46 15.00
CA SER A 501 -5.35 28.06 14.20
C SER A 501 -5.77 29.24 13.33
N SER A 502 -5.46 29.10 12.05
CA SER A 502 -6.00 29.99 11.05
C SER A 502 -6.55 29.17 9.89
N SER A 503 -6.63 27.84 9.99
CA SER A 503 -7.40 27.05 9.06
C SER A 503 -8.87 27.23 9.42
N VAL A 504 -9.38 28.42 9.13
CA VAL A 504 -10.81 28.68 9.22
C VAL A 504 -11.41 28.04 7.98
N ILE A 505 -11.90 26.82 8.14
CA ILE A 505 -12.78 26.17 7.17
C ILE A 505 -14.15 26.82 7.39
N TYR A 506 -14.50 27.76 6.52
CA TYR A 506 -15.81 28.41 6.58
C TYR A 506 -16.84 27.49 5.92
N THR A 507 -17.74 26.92 6.73
CA THR A 507 -18.92 26.19 6.26
C THR A 507 -20.17 27.06 6.44
N GLY A 508 -21.07 27.07 5.46
CA GLY A 508 -22.35 27.78 5.54
C GLY A 508 -23.48 26.89 5.04
N LYS A 509 -24.60 26.85 5.77
CA LYS A 509 -25.88 26.35 5.24
C LYS A 509 -26.57 27.46 4.44
N THR A 510 -27.09 27.10 3.28
CA THR A 510 -27.97 27.93 2.46
C THR A 510 -29.36 27.99 3.12
N ALA A 511 -29.79 29.17 3.54
CA ALA A 511 -31.18 29.43 3.89
C ALA A 511 -31.95 29.76 2.59
N GLY A 512 -32.92 28.92 2.23
CA GLY A 512 -33.83 29.11 1.09
C GLY A 512 -33.29 28.61 -0.25
N SER A 513 -33.90 27.55 -0.78
CA SER A 513 -33.69 26.97 -2.15
C SER A 513 -32.23 26.65 -2.54
N ALA A 514 -31.56 25.80 -1.77
CA ALA A 514 -30.14 25.50 -1.91
C ALA A 514 -29.75 24.80 -3.23
N MET A 515 -29.12 25.54 -4.16
CA MET A 515 -28.51 25.00 -5.40
C MET A 515 -27.09 24.42 -5.18
N ILE A 516 -26.50 24.66 -4.02
CA ILE A 516 -25.11 24.29 -3.68
C ILE A 516 -25.06 23.66 -2.27
N SER A 517 -24.26 22.61 -2.10
CA SER A 517 -23.87 22.02 -0.81
C SER A 517 -22.35 21.99 -0.64
N ASN A 518 -21.89 21.68 0.59
CA ASN A 518 -20.48 21.44 0.89
C ASN A 518 -19.53 22.59 0.49
N LEU A 519 -19.99 23.84 0.60
CA LEU A 519 -19.14 25.00 0.37
C LEU A 519 -18.03 25.07 1.43
N ARG A 520 -16.78 24.99 0.98
CA ARG A 520 -15.57 25.05 1.79
C ARG A 520 -14.59 26.02 1.14
N PHE A 521 -14.12 27.01 1.90
CA PHE A 521 -12.98 27.83 1.51
C PHE A 521 -11.86 27.66 2.52
N ASN A 522 -10.68 27.29 2.04
CA ASN A 522 -9.47 27.20 2.84
C ASN A 522 -8.56 28.39 2.53
N LYS A 523 -8.46 29.32 3.49
CA LYS A 523 -7.69 30.56 3.34
C LYS A 523 -6.17 30.37 3.34
N HIS A 524 -5.66 29.17 3.66
CA HIS A 524 -4.23 28.87 3.60
C HIS A 524 -3.84 28.22 2.29
N THR A 525 -4.66 27.28 1.81
CA THR A 525 -4.40 26.58 0.55
C THR A 525 -4.93 27.34 -0.66
N GLY A 526 -5.77 28.37 -0.45
CA GLY A 526 -6.44 29.09 -1.53
C GLY A 526 -7.40 28.19 -2.30
N VAL A 527 -7.95 27.16 -1.63
CA VAL A 527 -8.86 26.19 -2.24
C VAL A 527 -10.30 26.54 -1.89
N LEU A 528 -11.15 26.64 -2.91
CA LEU A 528 -12.60 26.70 -2.80
C LEU A 528 -13.19 25.41 -3.36
N ALA A 529 -14.03 24.73 -2.59
CA ALA A 529 -14.75 23.53 -3.00
C ALA A 529 -16.26 23.65 -2.71
N PHE A 530 -17.12 23.16 -3.61
CA PHE A 530 -18.55 23.00 -3.37
C PHE A 530 -19.20 22.04 -4.38
N ASN A 531 -20.40 21.56 -4.08
CA ASN A 531 -21.18 20.66 -4.93
C ASN A 531 -22.41 21.38 -5.47
N LEU A 532 -22.75 21.20 -6.75
CA LEU A 532 -23.98 21.74 -7.36
C LEU A 532 -25.10 20.69 -7.34
N LEU A 533 -26.21 21.04 -6.69
CA LEU A 533 -27.33 20.13 -6.39
C LEU A 533 -28.39 20.03 -7.50
N HIS A 534 -28.49 21.02 -8.39
CA HIS A 534 -29.50 21.07 -9.45
C HIS A 534 -28.93 21.62 -10.76
N ASP A 535 -29.49 21.18 -11.90
CA ASP A 535 -29.04 21.50 -13.27
C ASP A 535 -29.35 22.96 -13.67
N THR A 536 -28.72 23.86 -12.93
CA THR A 536 -28.85 25.29 -13.10
C THR A 536 -27.49 25.89 -13.41
N LYS A 537 -27.50 26.77 -14.41
CA LYS A 537 -26.33 27.48 -14.89
C LYS A 537 -25.89 28.52 -13.85
N VAL A 538 -24.97 28.15 -12.96
CA VAL A 538 -24.48 29.01 -11.87
C VAL A 538 -23.18 29.72 -12.26
N ARG A 539 -23.06 31.02 -11.94
CA ARG A 539 -21.78 31.75 -11.91
C ARG A 539 -21.40 32.08 -10.48
N VAL A 540 -20.14 31.81 -10.13
CA VAL A 540 -19.59 32.08 -8.79
C VAL A 540 -18.56 33.18 -8.86
N CYS A 541 -18.74 34.21 -8.03
CA CYS A 541 -17.80 35.32 -7.88
C CYS A 541 -17.43 35.52 -6.41
N ILE A 542 -16.13 35.67 -6.15
CA ILE A 542 -15.59 36.04 -4.83
C ILE A 542 -15.13 37.50 -4.89
N VAL A 543 -15.50 38.30 -3.89
CA VAL A 543 -15.09 39.70 -3.76
C VAL A 543 -14.46 39.94 -2.39
N THR A 544 -13.56 40.93 -2.27
CA THR A 544 -13.05 41.42 -0.97
C THR A 544 -14.09 42.29 -0.26
N MET A 545 -13.87 42.64 1.01
CA MET A 545 -14.70 43.64 1.73
C MET A 545 -14.78 45.00 1.03
N GLN A 546 -13.77 45.37 0.24
CA GLN A 546 -13.75 46.58 -0.58
C GLN A 546 -14.34 46.39 -2.00
N GLY A 547 -14.97 45.24 -2.27
CA GLY A 547 -15.66 44.95 -3.53
C GLY A 547 -14.76 44.50 -4.69
N LYS A 548 -13.46 44.22 -4.45
CA LYS A 548 -12.55 43.77 -5.51
C LYS A 548 -12.77 42.30 -5.83
N VAL A 549 -12.97 41.95 -7.11
CA VAL A 549 -13.11 40.56 -7.56
C VAL A 549 -11.79 39.80 -7.37
N VAL A 550 -11.85 38.68 -6.66
CA VAL A 550 -10.70 37.79 -6.39
C VAL A 550 -10.82 36.48 -7.19
N PHE A 551 -12.04 36.09 -7.54
CA PHE A 551 -12.31 34.91 -8.34
C PHE A 551 -13.61 35.07 -9.11
N ASN A 552 -13.65 34.58 -10.35
CA ASN A 552 -14.84 34.50 -11.18
C ASN A 552 -14.78 33.21 -12.00
N SER A 553 -15.82 32.38 -11.93
CA SER A 553 -15.87 31.12 -12.67
C SER A 553 -15.87 31.30 -14.20
N GLY A 554 -16.17 32.50 -14.72
CA GLY A 554 -16.12 32.86 -16.14
C GLY A 554 -17.27 32.26 -16.96
N SER A 555 -17.43 30.93 -16.94
CA SER A 555 -18.51 30.18 -17.56
C SER A 555 -19.55 29.70 -16.53
N LYS A 556 -20.66 29.16 -17.03
CA LYS A 556 -21.76 28.59 -16.23
C LYS A 556 -21.42 27.13 -15.91
N LEU A 557 -21.41 26.78 -14.63
CA LEU A 557 -21.13 25.42 -14.14
C LEU A 557 -22.36 24.50 -14.32
N LYS A 558 -22.14 23.18 -14.48
CA LYS A 558 -23.21 22.16 -14.61
C LYS A 558 -23.43 21.41 -13.29
N ALA A 559 -24.61 20.81 -13.12
CA ALA A 559 -24.90 19.99 -11.95
C ALA A 559 -24.11 18.67 -11.90
N GLY A 560 -23.88 18.16 -10.69
CA GLY A 560 -23.15 16.91 -10.47
C GLY A 560 -21.63 17.03 -10.55
N GLU A 561 -21.11 18.20 -10.86
CA GLU A 561 -19.66 18.48 -10.81
C GLU A 561 -19.28 18.96 -9.40
N ASN A 562 -18.30 18.29 -8.80
CA ASN A 562 -17.57 18.85 -7.66
C ASN A 562 -16.72 20.01 -8.19
N PHE A 563 -17.05 21.24 -7.81
CA PHE A 563 -16.27 22.39 -8.24
C PHE A 563 -15.09 22.61 -7.29
N ILE A 564 -13.87 22.61 -7.82
CA ILE A 564 -12.65 22.91 -7.07
C ILE A 564 -11.89 24.02 -7.79
N ALA A 565 -11.71 25.17 -7.14
CA ALA A 565 -10.77 26.20 -7.57
C ALA A 565 -9.58 26.25 -6.62
N THR A 566 -8.37 26.30 -7.18
CA THR A 566 -7.10 26.34 -6.45
C THR A 566 -6.32 27.62 -6.80
N GLY A 567 -5.32 27.97 -5.99
CA GLY A 567 -4.46 29.13 -6.26
C GLY A 567 -5.13 30.49 -6.06
N LEU A 568 -6.23 30.55 -5.31
CA LEU A 568 -6.92 31.80 -5.01
C LEU A 568 -6.04 32.71 -4.15
N ASN A 569 -6.02 34.02 -4.46
CA ASN A 569 -5.18 34.97 -3.71
C ASN A 569 -5.71 35.12 -2.26
N THR A 570 -4.92 34.61 -1.31
CA THR A 570 -5.25 34.52 0.12
C THR A 570 -4.82 35.73 0.95
N GLN A 571 -4.14 36.72 0.34
CA GLN A 571 -3.54 37.85 1.07
C GLN A 571 -4.48 39.05 1.32
N ALA A 572 -5.76 38.96 0.93
CA ALA A 572 -6.72 40.02 1.21
C ALA A 572 -7.18 39.98 2.68
N LYS A 573 -6.80 40.99 3.48
CA LYS A 573 -7.37 41.19 4.83
C LYS A 573 -8.88 41.42 4.72
N GLY A 574 -9.67 40.63 5.44
CA GLY A 574 -11.12 40.73 5.49
C GLY A 574 -11.81 40.23 4.22
N VAL A 575 -12.20 38.95 4.21
CA VAL A 575 -12.99 38.33 3.13
C VAL A 575 -14.41 38.07 3.66
N GLN A 576 -15.42 38.72 3.09
CA GLN A 576 -16.82 38.30 3.20
C GLN A 576 -17.22 37.67 1.87
N ILE A 577 -17.69 36.42 1.88
CA ILE A 577 -17.70 35.55 0.69
C ILE A 577 -19.10 35.46 0.02
N LEU A 578 -19.05 35.37 -1.32
CA LEU A 578 -20.01 34.86 -2.30
C LEU A 578 -21.13 35.80 -2.82
N LYS A 579 -20.98 36.24 -4.07
CA LYS A 579 -22.10 36.59 -4.95
C LYS A 579 -22.36 35.41 -5.89
N ILE A 580 -23.56 34.82 -5.81
CA ILE A 580 -24.02 33.82 -6.77
C ILE A 580 -25.06 34.47 -7.68
N THR A 581 -24.83 34.42 -8.98
CA THR A 581 -25.82 34.87 -9.97
C THR A 581 -26.49 33.65 -10.59
N THR A 582 -27.80 33.56 -10.44
CA THR A 582 -28.66 32.56 -11.09
C THR A 582 -29.45 33.22 -12.23
N PRO A 583 -30.06 32.44 -13.14
CA PRO A 583 -31.04 32.99 -14.09
C PRO A 583 -32.23 33.70 -13.43
N GLN A 584 -32.56 33.34 -12.18
CA GLN A 584 -33.68 33.90 -11.41
C GLN A 584 -33.32 35.15 -10.60
N GLY A 585 -32.03 35.51 -10.49
CA GLY A 585 -31.60 36.71 -9.78
C GLY A 585 -30.18 36.65 -9.23
N GLN A 586 -29.72 37.77 -8.65
CA GLN A 586 -28.47 37.82 -7.89
C GLN A 586 -28.72 37.59 -6.41
N HIS A 587 -27.99 36.62 -5.84
CA HIS A 587 -28.04 36.31 -4.42
C HIS A 587 -26.67 36.65 -3.80
N THR A 588 -26.66 37.51 -2.78
CA THR A 588 -25.47 37.87 -2.01
C THR A 588 -25.54 37.19 -0.66
N PHE A 589 -24.55 36.38 -0.32
CA PHE A 589 -24.51 35.67 0.95
C PHE A 589 -23.71 36.48 1.97
N LYS A 590 -24.27 36.68 3.17
CA LYS A 590 -23.53 37.25 4.30
C LYS A 590 -22.93 36.09 5.09
N THR A 591 -21.65 35.80 4.88
CA THR A 591 -20.88 35.03 5.87
C THR A 591 -20.48 35.96 7.02
N ALA A 592 -20.54 35.45 8.26
CA ALA A 592 -20.25 36.19 9.48
C ALA A 592 -18.93 36.98 9.41
N SER A 593 -18.93 38.16 10.03
CA SER A 593 -17.81 39.10 10.11
C SER A 593 -16.51 38.41 10.55
N ILE A 594 -15.43 38.66 9.82
CA ILE A 594 -14.06 38.38 10.26
C ILE A 594 -13.59 39.61 11.04
N GLN A 595 -13.33 39.48 12.34
CA GLN A 595 -12.38 40.37 13.03
C GLN A 595 -10.98 39.76 12.94
#